data_AF-A0A382RN58-F1
#
_entry.id   AF-A0A382RN58-F1
#
_cell.length_a   1.000
_cell.length_b   1.000
_cell.length_c   1.000
_cell.angle_alpha   90.00
_cell.angle_beta   90.00
_cell.angle_gamma   90.00
#
_symmetry.space_group_name_H-M   'P 1'
#
loop_
_entity.id
_entity.type
_entity.pdbx_description
1 polymer ?
#
loop_
_entity_poly.entity_id
_entity_poly.type
_entity_poly.pdbx_seq_one_letter_code
_entity_poly.pdbx_strand_id
1 'polypeptide(L)'
;PIGAFLSGGVDSSTIVALMQAQSNRPIETFTIGFDDIKFDESRYAKAVAQHLGTNHHELYVTSDDALNIIPSIPELYDEPFSDSSQIPTYFVCKAARKRVTVALSGDGGDELFGGYNRHLWSQRIWNKLDWMTPILRRSLGKAVLQLPVTSWDFLNSTLPDRYSVAHFGNKVHNLAHRLKNVNNQNDLYKSLVSTWPQNIGLVLGAEHLPTLSGDTGIASGVNEPEQCMMLWDSLTYLPDDILTKVDRAAMGISLETRVPFLDHRVAELAWRFPLHMKIRDGKGKWVLRQVLRKYVPDELIERPKAGFGIPVGQWLRSP
;
A
#
# COMPACT_ATOMS: atom_id res chain seq x y z
N PRO A 1 15.67 -8.27 -23.17
CA PRO A 1 15.11 -9.29 -22.26
C PRO A 1 14.09 -8.65 -21.33
N ILE A 2 12.98 -9.34 -21.03
CA ILE A 2 11.89 -8.83 -20.17
C ILE A 2 11.86 -9.66 -18.90
N GLY A 3 11.69 -9.02 -17.75
CA GLY A 3 11.50 -9.68 -16.46
C GLY A 3 10.24 -9.19 -15.75
N ALA A 4 10.07 -9.59 -14.49
CA ALA A 4 8.98 -9.13 -13.64
C ALA A 4 9.39 -9.02 -12.17
N PHE A 5 8.81 -8.08 -11.45
CA PHE A 5 8.96 -8.00 -10.00
C PHE A 5 8.03 -9.01 -9.32
N LEU A 6 8.53 -9.74 -8.33
CA LEU A 6 7.79 -10.76 -7.61
C LEU A 6 7.91 -10.53 -6.10
N SER A 7 6.80 -10.23 -5.44
CA SER A 7 6.72 -10.08 -3.97
C SER A 7 6.04 -11.26 -3.28
N GLY A 8 5.55 -12.23 -4.05
CA GLY A 8 4.66 -13.28 -3.56
C GLY A 8 3.28 -12.78 -3.14
N GLY A 9 2.92 -11.53 -3.43
CA GLY A 9 1.56 -11.02 -3.29
C GLY A 9 0.67 -11.46 -4.47
N VAL A 10 -0.65 -11.31 -4.34
CA VAL A 10 -1.62 -11.69 -5.38
C VAL A 10 -1.28 -11.07 -6.74
N ASP A 11 -0.90 -9.80 -6.76
CA ASP A 11 -0.81 -9.01 -7.99
C ASP A 11 0.43 -9.39 -8.80
N SER A 12 1.60 -9.28 -8.17
CA SER A 12 2.87 -9.67 -8.77
C SER A 12 2.88 -11.16 -9.14
N SER A 13 2.32 -12.04 -8.30
CA SER A 13 2.20 -13.46 -8.62
C SER A 13 1.25 -13.72 -9.79
N THR A 14 0.18 -12.92 -9.95
CA THR A 14 -0.72 -13.02 -11.12
C THR A 14 0.01 -12.62 -12.40
N ILE A 15 0.75 -11.51 -12.38
CA ILE A 15 1.55 -11.08 -13.53
C ILE A 15 2.59 -12.14 -13.90
N VAL A 16 3.36 -12.63 -12.92
CA VAL A 16 4.41 -13.64 -13.13
C VAL A 16 3.82 -14.96 -13.63
N ALA A 17 2.71 -15.43 -13.05
CA ALA A 17 2.04 -16.64 -13.51
C ALA A 17 1.57 -16.53 -14.97
N LEU A 18 0.93 -15.41 -15.34
CA LEU A 18 0.47 -15.18 -16.71
C LEU A 18 1.62 -14.97 -17.69
N MET A 19 2.72 -14.34 -17.27
CA MET A 19 3.91 -14.15 -18.09
C MET A 19 4.63 -15.49 -18.32
N GLN A 20 4.78 -16.32 -17.29
CA GLN A 20 5.40 -17.64 -17.41
C GLN A 20 4.54 -18.61 -18.23
N ALA A 21 3.20 -18.58 -18.09
CA ALA A 21 2.29 -19.41 -18.88
C ALA A 21 2.34 -19.11 -20.39
N GLN A 22 2.83 -17.93 -20.78
CA GLN A 22 3.04 -17.54 -22.18
C GLN A 22 4.47 -17.78 -22.67
N SER A 23 5.35 -18.31 -21.82
CA SER A 23 6.77 -18.52 -22.14
C SER A 23 7.14 -19.99 -22.06
N ASN A 24 7.82 -20.49 -23.09
CA ASN A 24 8.43 -21.82 -23.10
C ASN A 24 9.79 -21.89 -22.38
N ARG A 25 10.26 -20.76 -21.85
CA ARG A 25 11.51 -20.64 -21.09
C ARG A 25 11.22 -20.03 -19.72
N PRO A 26 12.01 -20.34 -18.68
CA PRO A 26 11.92 -19.67 -17.39
C PRO A 26 12.05 -18.15 -17.57
N ILE A 27 11.06 -17.39 -17.10
CA ILE A 27 11.11 -15.92 -17.14
C ILE A 27 12.00 -15.38 -16.02
N GLU A 28 12.59 -14.22 -16.22
CA GLU A 28 13.41 -13.55 -15.20
C GLU A 28 12.50 -12.90 -14.14
N THR A 29 12.63 -13.30 -12.88
CA THR A 29 11.86 -12.69 -11.77
C THR A 29 12.79 -12.14 -10.70
N PHE A 30 12.42 -11.00 -10.12
CA PHE A 30 13.26 -10.27 -9.17
C PHE A 30 12.49 -9.98 -7.88
N THR A 31 13.13 -10.26 -6.76
CA THR A 31 12.70 -9.82 -5.43
C THR A 31 13.89 -9.23 -4.68
N ILE A 32 13.58 -8.50 -3.63
CA ILE A 32 14.54 -8.13 -2.60
C ILE A 32 14.22 -8.89 -1.30
N GLY A 33 15.24 -9.13 -0.51
CA GLY A 33 15.14 -9.60 0.87
C GLY A 33 15.88 -8.65 1.80
N PHE A 34 15.57 -8.75 3.09
CA PHE A 34 16.21 -7.95 4.15
C PHE A 34 16.78 -8.87 5.23
N ASP A 35 17.79 -8.41 5.95
CA ASP A 35 18.37 -9.16 7.08
C ASP A 35 17.37 -9.33 8.23
N ASP A 36 16.46 -8.36 8.43
CA ASP A 36 15.41 -8.46 9.44
C ASP A 36 14.23 -9.30 8.92
N ILE A 37 14.10 -10.51 9.48
CA ILE A 37 13.07 -11.49 9.14
C ILE A 37 11.63 -10.98 9.30
N LYS A 38 11.41 -9.90 10.07
CA LYS A 38 10.09 -9.27 10.23
C LYS A 38 9.65 -8.52 8.98
N PHE A 39 10.62 -8.04 8.19
CA PHE A 39 10.39 -7.28 6.96
C PHE A 39 10.71 -8.09 5.70
N ASP A 40 11.27 -9.29 5.85
CA ASP A 40 11.64 -10.15 4.73
C ASP A 40 10.45 -11.00 4.20
N GLU A 41 9.95 -10.59 3.03
CA GLU A 41 8.97 -11.32 2.24
C GLU A 41 9.59 -12.16 1.10
N SER A 42 10.92 -12.12 0.91
CA SER A 42 11.62 -12.80 -0.21
C SER A 42 11.33 -14.30 -0.27
N ARG A 43 11.28 -14.98 0.88
CA ARG A 43 10.94 -16.40 0.99
C ARG A 43 9.64 -16.79 0.29
N TYR A 44 8.67 -15.89 0.27
CA TYR A 44 7.38 -16.18 -0.35
C TYR A 44 7.43 -15.97 -1.86
N ALA A 45 8.10 -14.91 -2.31
CA ALA A 45 8.40 -14.71 -3.72
C ALA A 45 9.16 -15.92 -4.28
N LYS A 46 10.16 -16.42 -3.54
CA LYS A 46 10.92 -17.62 -3.86
C LYS A 46 10.04 -18.86 -3.99
N ALA A 47 9.12 -19.09 -3.06
CA ALA A 47 8.21 -20.24 -3.12
C ALA A 47 7.30 -20.19 -4.37
N VAL A 48 6.74 -19.02 -4.68
CA VAL A 48 5.95 -18.82 -5.91
C VAL A 48 6.80 -19.01 -7.15
N ALA A 49 8.02 -18.47 -7.17
CA ALA A 49 8.94 -18.60 -8.29
C ALA A 49 9.37 -20.04 -8.56
N GLN A 50 9.63 -20.81 -7.50
CA GLN A 50 9.94 -22.25 -7.58
C GLN A 50 8.76 -23.03 -8.14
N HIS A 51 7.55 -22.76 -7.63
CA HIS A 51 6.32 -23.40 -8.12
C HIS A 51 6.07 -23.11 -9.60
N LEU A 52 6.32 -21.87 -10.04
CA LEU A 52 6.13 -21.45 -11.44
C LEU A 52 7.32 -21.82 -12.35
N GLY A 53 8.45 -22.28 -11.80
CA GLY A 53 9.65 -22.63 -12.59
C GLY A 53 10.34 -21.43 -13.25
N THR A 54 10.32 -20.26 -12.60
CA THR A 54 10.96 -19.04 -13.12
C THR A 54 12.46 -18.98 -12.82
N ASN A 55 13.23 -18.19 -13.58
CA ASN A 55 14.61 -17.85 -13.26
C ASN A 55 14.63 -16.71 -12.23
N HIS A 56 14.62 -17.09 -10.95
CA HIS A 56 14.42 -16.16 -9.83
C HIS A 56 15.73 -15.60 -9.29
N HIS A 57 15.76 -14.28 -9.09
CA HIS A 57 16.89 -13.58 -8.50
C HIS A 57 16.46 -12.85 -7.24
N GLU A 58 17.18 -13.11 -6.17
CA GLU A 58 17.00 -12.47 -4.86
C GLU A 58 18.18 -11.53 -4.63
N LEU A 59 17.90 -10.25 -4.34
CA LEU A 59 18.90 -9.31 -3.84
C LEU A 59 18.66 -9.06 -2.35
N TYR A 60 19.58 -9.52 -1.50
CA TYR A 60 19.55 -9.17 -0.09
C TYR A 60 20.13 -7.78 0.11
N VAL A 61 19.36 -6.92 0.79
CA VAL A 61 19.69 -5.53 1.09
C VAL A 61 19.98 -5.41 2.57
N THR A 62 21.20 -4.99 2.89
CA THR A 62 21.59 -4.75 4.28
C THR A 62 21.11 -3.39 4.78
N SER A 63 21.17 -3.18 6.09
CA SER A 63 20.89 -1.85 6.66
C SER A 63 21.88 -0.79 6.15
N ASP A 64 23.15 -1.17 5.97
CA ASP A 64 24.18 -0.27 5.45
C ASP A 64 23.91 0.12 3.99
N ASP A 65 23.49 -0.83 3.15
CA ASP A 65 23.08 -0.52 1.77
C ASP A 65 21.95 0.52 1.75
N ALA A 66 20.96 0.33 2.61
CA ALA A 66 19.82 1.23 2.71
C ALA A 66 20.17 2.61 3.26
N LEU A 67 21.13 2.72 4.19
CA LEU A 67 21.66 4.00 4.66
C LEU A 67 22.47 4.71 3.58
N ASN A 68 23.32 3.97 2.87
CA ASN A 68 24.22 4.51 1.85
C ASN A 68 23.50 5.09 0.63
N ILE A 69 22.25 4.68 0.37
CA ILE A 69 21.47 5.24 -0.74
C ILE A 69 20.77 6.55 -0.39
N ILE A 70 20.55 6.85 0.89
CA ILE A 70 19.79 8.05 1.34
C ILE A 70 20.28 9.35 0.68
N PRO A 71 21.60 9.62 0.58
CA PRO A 71 22.08 10.86 -0.06
C PRO A 71 21.68 11.01 -1.53
N SER A 72 21.44 9.90 -2.23
CA SER A 72 21.05 9.90 -3.66
C SER A 72 19.54 9.87 -3.90
N ILE A 73 18.74 9.62 -2.86
CA ILE A 73 17.27 9.59 -3.00
C ILE A 73 16.70 10.91 -3.55
N PRO A 74 17.14 12.10 -3.11
CA PRO A 74 16.65 13.35 -3.69
C PRO A 74 16.93 13.48 -5.19
N GLU A 75 18.04 12.93 -5.70
CA GLU A 75 18.37 12.93 -7.13
C GLU A 75 17.51 11.94 -7.92
N LEU A 76 17.06 10.86 -7.29
CA LEU A 76 16.19 9.87 -7.92
C LEU A 76 14.75 10.36 -8.01
N TYR A 77 14.27 11.05 -6.98
CA TYR A 77 12.87 11.40 -6.84
C TYR A 77 12.56 12.88 -7.12
N ASP A 78 13.56 13.74 -7.35
CA ASP A 78 13.44 15.17 -7.68
C ASP A 78 12.68 16.05 -6.65
N GLU A 79 12.11 15.46 -5.60
CA GLU A 79 11.39 16.14 -4.53
C GLU A 79 11.42 15.32 -3.23
N PRO A 80 11.11 15.91 -2.07
CA PRO A 80 10.90 15.15 -0.85
C PRO A 80 9.76 14.13 -1.02
N PHE A 81 10.12 12.86 -1.16
CA PHE A 81 9.19 11.76 -1.37
C PHE A 81 9.05 10.90 -0.10
N SER A 82 7.87 10.93 0.53
CA SER A 82 7.62 10.35 1.86
C SER A 82 7.06 8.91 1.81
N ASP A 83 7.50 8.07 0.88
CA ASP A 83 7.17 6.65 0.85
C ASP A 83 8.35 5.81 1.39
N SER A 84 8.13 5.09 2.49
CA SER A 84 9.15 4.18 3.05
C SER A 84 9.62 3.11 2.08
N SER A 85 8.82 2.77 1.08
CA SER A 85 9.14 1.74 0.08
C SER A 85 9.98 2.26 -1.09
N GLN A 86 10.36 3.53 -1.11
CA GLN A 86 11.23 4.11 -2.15
C GLN A 86 12.61 3.46 -2.22
N ILE A 87 13.20 3.14 -1.05
CA ILE A 87 14.51 2.48 -0.92
C ILE A 87 14.44 1.04 -1.46
N PRO A 88 13.52 0.17 -0.99
CA PRO A 88 13.41 -1.17 -1.55
C PRO A 88 13.13 -1.18 -3.05
N THR A 89 12.27 -0.27 -3.52
CA THR A 89 11.94 -0.17 -4.95
C THR A 89 13.18 0.12 -5.79
N TYR A 90 14.06 1.02 -5.34
CA TYR A 90 15.35 1.26 -6.00
C TYR A 90 16.19 -0.02 -6.07
N PHE A 91 16.31 -0.78 -4.99
CA PHE A 91 17.13 -2.00 -4.97
C PHE A 91 16.59 -3.11 -5.87
N VAL A 92 15.27 -3.32 -5.92
CA VAL A 92 14.70 -4.33 -6.84
C VAL A 92 14.89 -3.91 -8.30
N CYS A 93 14.76 -2.62 -8.61
CA CYS A 93 15.03 -2.07 -9.94
C CYS A 93 16.51 -2.25 -10.32
N LYS A 94 17.43 -1.92 -9.40
CA LYS A 94 18.88 -2.11 -9.56
C LYS A 94 19.25 -3.59 -9.79
N ALA A 95 18.58 -4.51 -9.11
CA ALA A 95 18.76 -5.96 -9.30
C ALA A 95 18.30 -6.38 -10.70
N ALA A 96 17.09 -5.99 -11.09
CA ALA A 96 16.51 -6.31 -12.38
C ALA A 96 17.35 -5.78 -13.54
N ARG A 97 17.85 -4.54 -13.44
CA ARG A 97 18.62 -3.90 -14.50
C ARG A 97 19.90 -4.61 -14.89
N LYS A 98 20.49 -5.39 -13.98
CA LYS A 98 21.67 -6.23 -14.28
C LYS A 98 21.38 -7.32 -15.31
N ARG A 99 20.11 -7.65 -15.55
CA ARG A 99 19.67 -8.78 -16.40
C ARG A 99 18.70 -8.37 -17.50
N VAL A 100 17.82 -7.41 -17.23
CA VAL A 100 16.74 -7.00 -18.13
C VAL A 100 16.74 -5.49 -18.33
N THR A 101 16.13 -5.04 -19.42
CA THR A 101 15.91 -3.61 -19.69
C THR A 101 14.44 -3.21 -19.47
N VAL A 102 13.55 -4.20 -19.35
CA VAL A 102 12.11 -4.00 -19.10
C VAL A 102 11.67 -4.96 -17.99
N ALA A 103 10.90 -4.47 -17.02
CA ALA A 103 10.28 -5.27 -15.96
C ALA A 103 8.76 -5.04 -15.89
N LEU A 104 7.97 -6.11 -15.75
CA LEU A 104 6.55 -6.02 -15.46
C LEU A 104 6.32 -5.88 -13.95
N SER A 105 5.45 -4.93 -13.57
CA SER A 105 4.99 -4.73 -12.19
C SER A 105 3.55 -5.19 -12.00
N GLY A 106 3.19 -5.50 -10.76
CA GLY A 106 1.82 -5.79 -10.32
C GLY A 106 1.04 -4.56 -9.86
N ASP A 107 1.56 -3.34 -10.02
CA ASP A 107 0.90 -2.11 -9.56
C ASP A 107 -0.47 -1.91 -10.25
N GLY A 108 -1.36 -1.13 -9.62
CA GLY A 108 -2.75 -0.94 -10.08
C GLY A 108 -3.70 -2.07 -9.67
N GLY A 109 -3.20 -3.21 -9.20
CA GLY A 109 -4.04 -4.33 -8.77
C GLY A 109 -4.83 -4.05 -7.49
N ASP A 110 -4.29 -3.25 -6.55
CA ASP A 110 -5.00 -2.84 -5.34
C ASP A 110 -6.14 -1.87 -5.64
N GLU A 111 -5.92 -0.90 -6.53
CA GLU A 111 -6.84 0.16 -6.91
C GLU A 111 -7.98 -0.37 -7.77
N LEU A 112 -7.69 -1.23 -8.75
CA LEU A 112 -8.70 -1.75 -9.67
C LEU A 112 -9.57 -2.84 -9.05
N PHE A 113 -9.01 -3.64 -8.12
CA PHE A 113 -9.66 -4.85 -7.59
C PHE A 113 -9.88 -4.86 -6.07
N GLY A 114 -9.74 -3.71 -5.40
CA GLY A 114 -10.17 -3.56 -4.00
C GLY A 114 -9.21 -4.22 -3.02
N GLY A 115 -7.93 -3.86 -3.10
CA GLY A 115 -6.86 -4.58 -2.38
C GLY A 115 -6.36 -3.97 -1.08
N TYR A 116 -6.50 -2.67 -0.90
CA TYR A 116 -6.11 -2.02 0.35
C TYR A 116 -7.05 -2.36 1.49
N ASN A 117 -6.49 -2.44 2.71
CA ASN A 117 -7.29 -2.65 3.91
C ASN A 117 -8.44 -1.63 3.97
N ARG A 118 -8.18 -0.34 3.68
CA ARG A 118 -9.21 0.72 3.71
C ARG A 118 -10.45 0.39 2.88
N HIS A 119 -10.31 -0.32 1.76
CA HIS A 119 -11.44 -0.79 0.96
C HIS A 119 -12.33 -1.81 1.69
N LEU A 120 -11.78 -2.58 2.64
CA LEU A 120 -12.45 -3.69 3.30
C LEU A 120 -13.12 -3.30 4.62
N TRP A 121 -12.56 -2.34 5.36
CA TRP A 121 -13.03 -2.01 6.72
C TRP A 121 -13.66 -0.63 6.87
N SER A 122 -13.46 0.31 5.96
CA SER A 122 -13.98 1.68 6.14
C SER A 122 -15.50 1.71 6.30
N GLN A 123 -16.23 0.98 5.46
CA GLN A 123 -17.69 0.92 5.52
C GLN A 123 -18.19 0.21 6.78
N ARG A 124 -17.48 -0.83 7.23
CA ARG A 124 -17.80 -1.53 8.48
C ARG A 124 -17.65 -0.61 9.69
N ILE A 125 -16.61 0.24 9.69
CA ILE A 125 -16.43 1.24 10.75
C ILE A 125 -17.48 2.34 10.63
N TRP A 126 -17.74 2.83 9.41
CA TRP A 126 -18.74 3.86 9.16
C TRP A 126 -20.12 3.43 9.68
N ASN A 127 -20.58 2.24 9.32
CA ASN A 127 -21.87 1.69 9.76
C ASN A 127 -21.99 1.60 11.29
N LYS A 128 -20.88 1.40 12.02
CA LYS A 128 -20.87 1.38 13.50
C LYS A 128 -20.92 2.77 14.12
N LEU A 129 -20.58 3.81 13.37
CA LEU A 129 -20.52 5.20 13.84
C LEU A 129 -21.66 6.05 13.29
N ASP A 130 -22.37 5.57 12.27
CA ASP A 130 -23.41 6.34 11.56
C ASP A 130 -24.61 6.67 12.44
N TRP A 131 -24.90 5.86 13.47
CA TRP A 131 -25.92 6.15 14.47
C TRP A 131 -25.63 7.41 15.30
N MET A 132 -24.37 7.85 15.37
CA MET A 132 -23.98 9.04 16.12
C MET A 132 -24.13 10.29 15.24
N THR A 133 -24.86 11.28 15.73
CA THR A 133 -24.95 12.58 15.04
C THR A 133 -23.57 13.24 14.95
N PRO A 134 -23.29 14.06 13.91
CA PRO A 134 -22.01 14.75 13.78
C PRO A 134 -21.63 15.58 15.02
N ILE A 135 -22.62 16.18 15.69
CA ILE A 135 -22.41 16.94 16.92
C ILE A 135 -21.91 16.04 18.05
N LEU A 136 -22.53 14.87 18.26
CA LEU A 136 -22.11 13.92 19.28
C LEU A 136 -20.71 13.39 19.03
N ARG A 137 -20.39 13.02 17.78
CA ARG A 137 -19.05 12.56 17.39
C ARG A 137 -17.99 13.62 17.64
N ARG A 138 -18.27 14.87 17.26
CA ARG A 138 -17.36 16.01 17.48
C ARG A 138 -17.10 16.28 18.95
N SER A 139 -18.15 16.27 19.78
CA SER A 139 -18.04 16.48 21.23
C SER A 139 -17.26 15.34 21.90
N LEU A 140 -17.55 14.08 21.54
CA LEU A 140 -16.82 12.93 22.07
C LEU A 140 -15.34 12.98 21.66
N GLY A 141 -15.05 13.24 20.39
CA GLY A 141 -13.68 13.39 19.90
C GLY A 141 -12.93 14.50 20.63
N LYS A 142 -13.55 15.67 20.85
CA LYS A 142 -12.96 16.76 21.65
C LYS A 142 -12.68 16.34 23.08
N ALA A 143 -13.64 15.70 23.75
CA ALA A 143 -13.49 15.26 25.14
C ALA A 143 -12.35 14.24 25.29
N VAL A 144 -12.24 13.27 24.39
CA VAL A 144 -11.16 12.27 24.41
C VAL A 144 -9.78 12.91 24.20
N LEU A 145 -9.69 13.94 23.34
CA LEU A 145 -8.45 14.68 23.08
C LEU A 145 -8.02 15.62 24.23
N GLN A 146 -8.89 15.87 25.23
CA GLN A 146 -8.48 16.65 26.42
C GLN A 146 -7.55 15.86 27.34
N LEU A 147 -7.63 14.53 27.31
CA LEU A 147 -6.74 13.67 28.07
C LEU A 147 -5.46 13.39 27.27
N PRO A 148 -4.26 13.62 27.84
CA PRO A 148 -3.00 13.28 27.21
C PRO A 148 -2.91 11.80 26.84
N VAL A 149 -2.11 11.48 25.81
CA VAL A 149 -1.81 10.11 25.38
C VAL A 149 -1.36 9.24 26.55
N THR A 150 -0.54 9.79 27.45
CA THR A 150 0.00 9.09 28.63
C THR A 150 -1.09 8.67 29.62
N SER A 151 -2.18 9.43 29.76
CA SER A 151 -3.31 9.07 30.62
C SER A 151 -4.07 7.88 30.07
N TRP A 152 -4.21 7.81 28.74
CA TRP A 152 -4.80 6.65 28.07
C TRP A 152 -3.90 5.42 28.16
N ASP A 153 -2.59 5.58 28.02
CA ASP A 153 -1.64 4.49 28.20
C ASP A 153 -1.63 3.96 29.64
N PHE A 154 -1.78 4.85 30.63
CA PHE A 154 -1.97 4.47 32.03
C PHE A 154 -3.25 3.65 32.23
N LEU A 155 -4.38 4.07 31.66
CA LEU A 155 -5.62 3.29 31.69
C LEU A 155 -5.43 1.92 31.05
N ASN A 156 -4.72 1.83 29.92
CA ASN A 156 -4.41 0.55 29.29
C ASN A 156 -3.53 -0.34 30.17
N SER A 157 -2.59 0.22 30.94
CA SER A 157 -1.71 -0.53 31.84
C SER A 157 -2.42 -1.13 33.06
N THR A 158 -3.61 -0.63 33.38
CA THR A 158 -4.45 -1.17 34.46
C THR A 158 -5.39 -2.29 34.00
N LEU A 159 -5.47 -2.53 32.68
CA LEU A 159 -6.24 -3.64 32.12
C LEU A 159 -5.43 -4.95 32.17
N PRO A 160 -6.08 -6.11 32.39
CA PRO A 160 -5.43 -7.41 32.26
C PRO A 160 -4.74 -7.56 30.90
N ASP A 161 -3.59 -8.24 30.84
CA ASP A 161 -2.75 -8.38 29.62
C ASP A 161 -3.53 -8.83 28.38
N ARG A 162 -4.56 -9.66 28.55
CA ARG A 162 -5.45 -10.11 27.47
C ARG A 162 -6.23 -8.98 26.76
N TYR A 163 -6.33 -7.81 27.38
CA TYR A 163 -7.00 -6.62 26.85
C TYR A 163 -6.05 -5.43 26.64
N SER A 164 -4.78 -5.57 27.03
CA SER A 164 -3.78 -4.52 26.84
C SER A 164 -3.44 -4.39 25.36
N VAL A 165 -3.47 -3.16 24.86
CA VAL A 165 -3.20 -2.84 23.46
C VAL A 165 -1.94 -1.99 23.36
N ALA A 166 -0.96 -2.44 22.58
CA ALA A 166 0.24 -1.63 22.30
C ALA A 166 -0.14 -0.29 21.66
N HIS A 167 0.48 0.79 22.15
CA HIS A 167 0.24 2.19 21.74
C HIS A 167 -1.24 2.60 21.83
N PHE A 168 -1.94 2.16 22.89
CA PHE A 168 -3.37 2.41 23.08
C PHE A 168 -3.71 3.91 23.04
N GLY A 169 -2.97 4.76 23.74
CA GLY A 169 -3.23 6.20 23.78
C GLY A 169 -3.17 6.84 22.40
N ASN A 170 -2.18 6.47 21.58
CA ASN A 170 -2.08 6.95 20.19
C ASN A 170 -3.27 6.47 19.33
N LYS A 171 -3.70 5.21 19.50
CA LYS A 171 -4.87 4.68 18.77
C LYS A 171 -6.16 5.40 19.17
N VAL A 172 -6.35 5.69 20.46
CA VAL A 172 -7.49 6.43 20.99
C VAL A 172 -7.49 7.86 20.45
N HIS A 173 -6.35 8.56 20.48
CA HIS A 173 -6.22 9.91 19.91
C HIS A 173 -6.50 9.93 18.40
N ASN A 174 -5.98 8.96 17.64
CA ASN A 174 -6.26 8.85 16.21
C ASN A 174 -7.75 8.62 15.93
N LEU A 175 -8.42 7.78 16.72
CA LEU A 175 -9.86 7.59 16.63
C LEU A 175 -10.62 8.87 16.99
N ALA A 176 -10.20 9.58 18.03
CA ALA A 176 -10.84 10.82 18.47
C ALA A 176 -10.70 11.95 17.43
N HIS A 177 -9.53 12.07 16.78
CA HIS A 177 -9.32 12.97 15.66
C HIS A 177 -10.27 12.64 14.49
N ARG A 178 -10.47 11.36 14.18
CA ARG A 178 -11.43 10.92 13.16
C ARG A 178 -12.86 11.28 13.54
N LEU A 179 -13.28 10.99 14.78
CA LEU A 179 -14.62 11.37 15.28
C LEU A 179 -14.86 12.88 15.21
N LYS A 180 -13.82 13.68 15.46
CA LYS A 180 -13.89 15.14 15.42
C LYS A 180 -14.02 15.69 13.99
N ASN A 181 -13.29 15.12 13.04
CA ASN A 181 -13.09 15.77 11.74
C ASN A 181 -13.86 15.12 10.58
N VAL A 182 -14.29 13.86 10.72
CA VAL A 182 -14.94 13.10 9.64
C VAL A 182 -16.46 13.31 9.66
N ASN A 183 -17.01 13.95 8.62
CA ASN A 183 -18.45 14.20 8.49
C ASN A 183 -19.12 13.36 7.39
N ASN A 184 -18.36 12.97 6.37
CA ASN A 184 -18.83 12.17 5.25
C ASN A 184 -17.75 11.14 4.83
N GLN A 185 -18.06 10.32 3.83
CA GLN A 185 -17.13 9.29 3.34
C GLN A 185 -15.86 9.87 2.71
N ASN A 186 -15.93 11.04 2.06
CA ASN A 186 -14.75 11.72 1.51
C ASN A 186 -13.81 12.17 2.63
N ASP A 187 -14.33 12.74 3.72
CA ASP A 187 -13.53 13.11 4.89
C ASP A 187 -12.88 11.86 5.53
N LEU A 188 -13.59 10.73 5.54
CA LEU A 188 -13.07 9.47 6.06
C LEU A 188 -11.90 9.00 5.20
N TYR A 189 -12.08 8.96 3.89
CA TYR A 189 -11.02 8.60 2.95
C TYR A 189 -9.79 9.50 3.14
N LYS A 190 -9.96 10.83 3.12
CA LYS A 190 -8.86 11.79 3.35
C LYS A 190 -8.13 11.51 4.67
N SER A 191 -8.87 11.22 5.74
CA SER A 191 -8.27 10.87 7.03
C SER A 191 -7.53 9.53 7.05
N LEU A 192 -7.86 8.60 6.14
CA LEU A 192 -7.20 7.29 6.05
C LEU A 192 -5.91 7.33 5.22
N VAL A 193 -5.82 8.26 4.26
CA VAL A 193 -4.65 8.42 3.37
C VAL A 193 -3.72 9.56 3.79
N SER A 194 -4.12 10.40 4.75
CA SER A 194 -3.27 11.47 5.29
C SER A 194 -2.46 10.99 6.51
N THR A 195 -1.13 11.12 6.44
CA THR A 195 -0.24 10.86 7.58
C THR A 195 -0.37 11.93 8.67
N TRP A 196 -0.52 13.19 8.27
CA TRP A 196 -0.67 14.32 9.17
C TRP A 196 -2.04 15.00 9.01
N PRO A 197 -2.67 15.45 10.11
CA PRO A 197 -3.77 16.40 10.04
C PRO A 197 -3.44 17.62 9.17
N GLN A 198 -4.42 18.09 8.38
CA GLN A 198 -4.28 19.15 7.36
C GLN A 198 -3.75 20.51 7.87
N ASN A 199 -3.62 20.71 9.19
CA ASN A 199 -3.30 21.99 9.83
C ASN A 199 -2.01 21.97 10.68
N ILE A 200 -1.11 21.00 10.48
CA ILE A 200 0.11 20.91 11.31
C ILE A 200 1.16 21.97 10.92
N GLY A 201 1.01 22.67 9.78
CA GLY A 201 1.94 23.74 9.40
C GLY A 201 3.38 23.24 9.33
N LEU A 202 3.57 22.01 8.85
CA LEU A 202 4.87 21.33 8.80
C LEU A 202 5.93 22.13 8.03
N VAL A 203 5.47 22.88 7.02
CA VAL A 203 6.31 23.72 6.19
C VAL A 203 5.94 25.18 6.45
N LEU A 204 6.89 25.97 6.92
CA LEU A 204 6.71 27.38 7.22
C LEU A 204 6.36 28.15 5.94
N GLY A 205 5.26 28.90 5.98
CA GLY A 205 4.79 29.70 4.84
C GLY A 205 4.21 28.88 3.69
N ALA A 206 3.96 27.57 3.87
CA ALA A 206 3.32 26.77 2.83
C ALA A 206 1.84 27.12 2.70
N GLU A 207 1.40 27.28 1.45
CA GLU A 207 0.00 27.39 1.07
C GLU A 207 -0.50 26.06 0.52
N HIS A 208 -1.74 25.70 0.83
CA HIS A 208 -2.37 24.51 0.26
C HIS A 208 -2.74 24.76 -1.20
N LEU A 209 -2.11 24.03 -2.10
CA LEU A 209 -2.47 24.05 -3.51
C LEU A 209 -3.75 23.24 -3.75
N PRO A 210 -4.63 23.68 -4.67
CA PRO A 210 -5.76 22.88 -5.09
C PRO A 210 -5.26 21.62 -5.81
N THR A 211 -5.61 20.46 -5.28
CA THR A 211 -5.29 19.14 -5.84
C THR A 211 -6.57 18.35 -6.11
N LEU A 212 -6.48 17.27 -6.88
CA LEU A 212 -7.59 16.32 -7.06
C LEU A 212 -8.13 15.83 -5.71
N SER A 213 -7.27 15.62 -4.71
CA SER A 213 -7.66 15.31 -3.32
C SER A 213 -8.62 16.32 -2.68
N GLY A 214 -8.71 17.54 -3.20
CA GLY A 214 -9.68 18.56 -2.80
C GLY A 214 -11.06 18.40 -3.43
N ASP A 215 -11.17 17.73 -4.59
CA ASP A 215 -12.37 17.70 -5.42
C ASP A 215 -13.40 16.66 -4.93
N THR A 216 -14.45 17.13 -4.27
CA THR A 216 -15.53 16.26 -3.78
C THR A 216 -16.39 15.64 -4.89
N GLY A 217 -16.27 16.11 -6.13
CA GLY A 217 -17.03 15.67 -7.29
C GLY A 217 -16.42 14.49 -8.04
N ILE A 218 -15.17 14.09 -7.77
CA ILE A 218 -14.47 13.00 -8.48
C ILE A 218 -15.25 11.69 -8.48
N ALA A 219 -15.87 11.34 -7.34
CA ALA A 219 -16.65 10.13 -7.19
C ALA A 219 -18.16 10.34 -7.42
N SER A 220 -18.55 11.47 -8.01
CA SER A 220 -19.96 11.73 -8.32
C SER A 220 -20.48 10.69 -9.33
N GLY A 221 -21.53 9.96 -8.94
CA GLY A 221 -22.11 8.88 -9.74
C GLY A 221 -21.65 7.46 -9.35
N VAL A 222 -20.69 7.32 -8.44
CA VAL A 222 -20.36 6.03 -7.81
C VAL A 222 -21.15 5.89 -6.51
N ASN A 223 -21.94 4.82 -6.38
CA ASN A 223 -22.83 4.64 -5.24
C ASN A 223 -22.19 3.84 -4.12
N GLU A 224 -21.32 2.90 -4.47
CA GLU A 224 -20.64 2.03 -3.52
C GLU A 224 -19.44 2.74 -2.87
N PRO A 225 -19.43 2.90 -1.53
CA PRO A 225 -18.36 3.60 -0.80
C PRO A 225 -16.97 3.01 -1.05
N GLU A 226 -16.90 1.68 -1.18
CA GLU A 226 -15.67 0.97 -1.52
C GLU A 226 -15.16 1.36 -2.90
N GLN A 227 -16.05 1.43 -3.90
CA GLN A 227 -15.67 1.85 -5.25
C GLN A 227 -15.30 3.34 -5.30
N CYS A 228 -15.93 4.19 -4.49
CA CYS A 228 -15.53 5.59 -4.35
C CYS A 228 -14.07 5.69 -3.91
N MET A 229 -13.67 4.98 -2.85
CA MET A 229 -12.26 4.99 -2.41
C MET A 229 -11.32 4.41 -3.46
N MET A 230 -11.72 3.33 -4.13
CA MET A 230 -10.93 2.74 -5.22
C MET A 230 -10.72 3.73 -6.37
N LEU A 231 -11.74 4.54 -6.69
CA LEU A 231 -11.65 5.58 -7.72
C LEU A 231 -10.70 6.69 -7.28
N TRP A 232 -10.86 7.15 -6.04
CA TRP A 232 -9.95 8.11 -5.43
C TRP A 232 -8.50 7.61 -5.46
N ASP A 233 -8.25 6.38 -5.03
CA ASP A 233 -6.93 5.77 -5.06
C ASP A 233 -6.39 5.66 -6.50
N SER A 234 -7.24 5.33 -7.47
CA SER A 234 -6.84 5.27 -8.89
C SER A 234 -6.45 6.63 -9.46
N LEU A 235 -7.02 7.73 -8.96
CA LEU A 235 -6.85 9.08 -9.49
C LEU A 235 -5.86 9.94 -8.71
N THR A 236 -5.53 9.57 -7.47
CA THR A 236 -4.58 10.31 -6.62
C THR A 236 -3.45 9.42 -6.14
N TYR A 237 -3.74 8.41 -5.33
CA TYR A 237 -2.71 7.59 -4.69
C TYR A 237 -1.83 6.82 -5.70
N LEU A 238 -2.44 6.21 -6.71
CA LEU A 238 -1.76 5.47 -7.75
C LEU A 238 -0.80 6.36 -8.56
N PRO A 239 -1.24 7.47 -9.20
CA PRO A 239 -0.34 8.32 -9.97
C PRO A 239 0.67 9.08 -9.09
N ASP A 240 0.24 9.61 -7.94
CA ASP A 240 1.06 10.54 -7.14
C ASP A 240 2.04 9.83 -6.19
N ASP A 241 1.81 8.55 -5.85
CA ASP A 241 2.67 7.77 -4.95
C ASP A 241 3.21 6.51 -5.63
N ILE A 242 2.33 5.57 -5.99
CA ILE A 242 2.76 4.22 -6.43
C ILE A 242 3.51 4.24 -7.76
N LEU A 243 2.94 4.85 -8.79
CA LEU A 243 3.54 4.93 -10.13
C LEU A 243 4.74 5.86 -10.13
N THR A 244 4.63 7.02 -9.48
CA THR A 244 5.76 7.95 -9.29
C THR A 244 6.94 7.23 -8.65
N LYS A 245 6.69 6.42 -7.61
CA LYS A 245 7.75 5.67 -6.95
C LYS A 245 8.48 4.71 -7.88
N VAL A 246 7.72 3.85 -8.54
CA VAL A 246 8.28 2.76 -9.37
C VAL A 246 8.95 3.32 -10.61
N ASP A 247 8.34 4.31 -11.26
CA ASP A 247 8.88 4.94 -12.46
C ASP A 247 10.20 5.66 -12.15
N ARG A 248 10.23 6.56 -11.16
CA ARG A 248 11.44 7.32 -10.81
C ARG A 248 12.59 6.40 -10.35
N ALA A 249 12.28 5.41 -9.50
CA ALA A 249 13.28 4.43 -9.05
C ALA A 249 13.88 3.63 -10.21
N ALA A 250 13.06 3.21 -11.18
CA ALA A 250 13.49 2.39 -12.30
C ALA A 250 14.20 3.22 -13.38
N MET A 251 13.66 4.38 -13.74
CA MET A 251 14.23 5.26 -14.75
C MET A 251 15.57 5.85 -14.30
N GLY A 252 15.74 6.13 -13.01
CA GLY A 252 17.02 6.54 -12.43
C GLY A 252 18.17 5.54 -12.62
N ILE A 253 17.86 4.29 -12.98
CA ILE A 253 18.84 3.24 -13.33
C ILE A 253 18.63 2.67 -14.74
N SER A 254 17.91 3.38 -15.61
CA SER A 254 17.63 2.98 -17.00
C SER A 254 16.92 1.63 -17.15
N LEU A 255 15.94 1.34 -16.28
CA LEU A 255 15.03 0.20 -16.39
C LEU A 255 13.63 0.73 -16.74
N GLU A 256 13.04 0.23 -17.83
CA GLU A 256 11.64 0.51 -18.14
C GLU A 256 10.73 -0.39 -17.31
N THR A 257 9.70 0.16 -16.68
CA THR A 257 8.66 -0.63 -16.02
C THR A 257 7.36 -0.58 -16.81
N ARG A 258 6.63 -1.68 -16.83
CA ARG A 258 5.29 -1.75 -17.43
C ARG A 258 4.31 -2.32 -16.43
N VAL A 259 3.08 -1.82 -16.46
CA VAL A 259 2.05 -2.13 -15.46
C VAL A 259 0.84 -2.75 -16.17
N PRO A 260 0.81 -4.08 -16.40
CA PRO A 260 -0.21 -4.71 -17.25
C PRO A 260 -1.64 -4.53 -16.74
N PHE A 261 -1.85 -4.36 -15.43
CA PHE A 261 -3.18 -4.06 -14.88
C PHE A 261 -3.75 -2.72 -15.36
N LEU A 262 -2.89 -1.77 -15.73
CA LEU A 262 -3.28 -0.46 -16.23
C LEU A 262 -3.41 -0.41 -17.77
N ASP A 263 -3.32 -1.55 -18.47
CA ASP A 263 -3.82 -1.61 -19.84
C ASP A 263 -5.30 -1.20 -19.84
N HIS A 264 -5.67 -0.27 -20.73
CA HIS A 264 -7.01 0.32 -20.70
C HIS A 264 -8.12 -0.73 -20.80
N ARG A 265 -7.90 -1.86 -21.48
CA ARG A 265 -8.88 -2.96 -21.58
C ARG A 265 -9.07 -3.67 -20.25
N VAL A 266 -7.99 -3.82 -19.48
CA VAL A 266 -8.02 -4.43 -18.14
C VAL A 266 -8.67 -3.47 -17.16
N ALA A 267 -8.30 -2.19 -17.19
CA ALA A 267 -8.91 -1.17 -16.34
C ALA A 267 -10.41 -0.99 -16.63
N GLU A 268 -10.81 -0.86 -17.89
CA GLU A 268 -12.22 -0.79 -18.31
C GLU A 268 -13.00 -2.02 -17.86
N LEU A 269 -12.45 -3.22 -18.02
CA LEU A 269 -13.08 -4.45 -17.56
C LEU A 269 -13.20 -4.47 -16.03
N ALA A 270 -12.15 -4.08 -15.31
CA ALA A 270 -12.16 -4.01 -13.86
C ALA A 270 -13.27 -3.08 -13.36
N TRP A 271 -13.47 -1.92 -13.99
CA TRP A 271 -14.55 -0.98 -13.64
C TRP A 271 -15.96 -1.47 -13.97
N ARG A 272 -16.11 -2.43 -14.89
CA ARG A 272 -17.41 -3.07 -15.16
C ARG A 272 -17.77 -4.19 -14.18
N PHE A 273 -16.83 -4.67 -13.37
CA PHE A 273 -17.13 -5.71 -12.40
C PHE A 273 -18.01 -5.21 -11.25
N PRO A 274 -19.07 -5.94 -10.89
CA PRO A 274 -19.81 -5.64 -9.67
C PRO A 274 -18.89 -5.79 -8.45
N LEU A 275 -19.16 -4.99 -7.40
CA LEU A 275 -18.28 -4.92 -6.23
C LEU A 275 -17.98 -6.30 -5.61
N HIS A 276 -18.96 -7.21 -5.58
CA HIS A 276 -18.79 -8.56 -5.01
C HIS A 276 -17.78 -9.45 -5.77
N MET A 277 -17.42 -9.12 -7.01
CA MET A 277 -16.34 -9.80 -7.74
C MET A 277 -14.96 -9.25 -7.37
N LYS A 278 -14.89 -8.04 -6.81
CA LYS A 278 -13.66 -7.42 -6.34
C LYS A 278 -13.43 -7.70 -4.86
N ILE A 279 -14.48 -7.53 -4.05
CA ILE A 279 -14.47 -7.69 -2.60
C ILE A 279 -15.57 -8.68 -2.21
N ARG A 280 -15.19 -9.82 -1.61
CA ARG A 280 -16.12 -10.87 -1.21
C ARG A 280 -15.73 -11.44 0.14
N ASP A 281 -16.70 -11.60 1.04
CA ASP A 281 -16.51 -12.21 2.37
C ASP A 281 -15.36 -11.56 3.17
N GLY A 282 -15.21 -10.23 3.03
CA GLY A 282 -14.14 -9.46 3.67
C GLY A 282 -12.75 -9.64 3.04
N LYS A 283 -12.64 -10.31 1.90
CA LYS A 283 -11.41 -10.46 1.12
C LYS A 283 -11.44 -9.60 -0.13
N GLY A 284 -10.42 -8.79 -0.31
CA GLY A 284 -10.18 -8.01 -1.54
C GLY A 284 -9.54 -8.83 -2.65
N LYS A 285 -9.48 -8.24 -3.85
CA LYS A 285 -8.90 -8.84 -5.07
C LYS A 285 -9.49 -10.20 -5.43
N TRP A 286 -10.77 -10.40 -5.13
CA TRP A 286 -11.40 -11.72 -5.21
C TRP A 286 -11.30 -12.35 -6.61
N VAL A 287 -11.60 -11.58 -7.66
CA VAL A 287 -11.45 -12.03 -9.05
C VAL A 287 -10.00 -12.35 -9.42
N LEU A 288 -9.03 -11.53 -8.98
CA LEU A 288 -7.61 -11.82 -9.24
C LEU A 288 -7.16 -13.10 -8.54
N ARG A 289 -7.61 -13.34 -7.31
CA ARG A 289 -7.35 -14.62 -6.61
C ARG A 289 -7.91 -15.80 -7.41
N GLN A 290 -9.09 -15.69 -8.02
CA GLN A 290 -9.63 -16.76 -8.86
C GLN A 290 -8.78 -17.03 -10.10
N VAL A 291 -8.20 -15.98 -10.70
CA VAL A 291 -7.27 -16.13 -11.83
C VAL A 291 -5.99 -16.82 -11.36
N LEU A 292 -5.38 -16.32 -10.28
CA LEU A 292 -4.10 -16.82 -9.78
C LEU A 292 -4.19 -18.29 -9.32
N ARG A 293 -5.32 -18.72 -8.73
CA ARG A 293 -5.58 -20.11 -8.32
C ARG A 293 -5.46 -21.13 -9.44
N LYS A 294 -5.57 -20.72 -10.70
CA LYS A 294 -5.36 -21.60 -11.86
C LYS A 294 -3.88 -21.99 -12.04
N TYR A 295 -2.98 -21.24 -11.43
CA TYR A 295 -1.53 -21.37 -11.64
C TYR A 295 -0.77 -21.64 -10.34
N VAL A 296 -1.21 -21.06 -9.22
CA VAL A 296 -0.52 -21.12 -7.92
C VAL A 296 -1.52 -21.57 -6.85
N PRO A 297 -1.16 -22.55 -5.99
CA PRO A 297 -2.05 -23.06 -4.95
C PRO A 297 -2.26 -22.02 -3.82
N ASP A 298 -3.41 -22.11 -3.14
CA ASP A 298 -3.87 -21.12 -2.16
C ASP A 298 -2.90 -20.96 -0.98
N GLU A 299 -2.20 -22.03 -0.59
CA GLU A 299 -1.24 -22.06 0.51
C GLU A 299 -0.04 -21.13 0.28
N LEU A 300 0.30 -20.83 -0.98
CA LEU A 300 1.38 -19.90 -1.33
C LEU A 300 0.93 -18.43 -1.39
N ILE A 301 -0.38 -18.16 -1.39
CA ILE A 301 -0.97 -16.84 -1.68
C ILE A 301 -1.69 -16.26 -0.46
N GLU A 302 -2.46 -17.07 0.25
CA GLU A 302 -3.30 -16.65 1.38
C GLU A 302 -2.45 -16.53 2.65
N ARG A 303 -1.68 -15.43 2.75
CA ARG A 303 -0.85 -15.11 3.93
C ARG A 303 -1.18 -13.75 4.56
N PRO A 304 -0.88 -13.57 5.85
CA PRO A 304 -0.81 -12.23 6.44
C PRO A 304 0.27 -11.42 5.71
N LYS A 305 -0.10 -10.31 5.06
CA LYS A 305 0.87 -9.40 4.43
C LYS A 305 1.68 -8.69 5.51
N ALA A 306 3.01 -8.68 5.37
CA ALA A 306 3.81 -7.59 5.92
C ALA A 306 3.79 -6.45 4.89
N GLY A 307 3.74 -5.19 5.31
CA GLY A 307 3.94 -4.09 4.36
C GLY A 307 5.34 -4.17 3.75
N PHE A 308 5.55 -3.53 2.59
CA PHE A 308 6.89 -3.30 2.00
C PHE A 308 7.66 -2.24 2.81
N GLY A 309 7.69 -2.43 4.13
CA GLY A 309 8.30 -1.54 5.10
C GLY A 309 9.73 -1.98 5.35
N ILE A 310 10.56 -1.00 5.70
CA ILE A 310 11.94 -1.21 6.13
C ILE A 310 12.06 -0.70 7.58
N PRO A 311 13.06 -1.16 8.35
CA PRO A 311 13.22 -0.74 9.75
C PRO A 311 13.76 0.71 9.87
N VAL A 312 13.17 1.68 9.16
CA VAL A 312 13.54 3.12 9.19
C VAL A 312 13.65 3.63 10.61
N GLY A 313 12.71 3.25 11.49
CA GLY A 313 12.72 3.69 12.88
C GLY A 313 13.90 3.14 13.70
N GLN A 314 14.46 1.99 13.34
CA GLN A 314 15.69 1.49 13.96
C GLN A 314 16.90 2.21 13.36
N TRP A 315 16.94 2.38 12.04
CA TRP A 315 18.00 3.10 11.34
C TRP A 315 18.17 4.54 11.82
N LEU A 316 17.07 5.27 12.02
CA LEU A 316 17.11 6.65 12.53
C LEU A 316 17.50 6.76 14.02
N ARG A 317 17.48 5.66 14.78
CA ARG A 317 17.81 5.64 16.22
C ARG A 317 19.21 5.11 16.51
N SER A 318 19.86 4.53 15.52
CA SER A 318 21.23 4.04 15.60
C SER A 318 22.15 4.95 14.78
N PRO A 319 23.47 4.95 15.03
CA PRO A 319 24.41 6.00 14.60
C PRO A 319 24.54 6.18 13.10
#